data_AF-A0A5N6GJQ4-F1
#
_entry.id   AF-A0A5N6GJQ4-F1
#
_cell.length_a   1.000
_cell.length_b   1.000
_cell.length_c   1.000
_cell.angle_alpha   90.00
_cell.angle_beta   90.00
_cell.angle_gamma   90.00
#
_symmetry.space_group_name_H-M   'P 1'
#
loop_
_entity.id
_entity.type
_entity.pdbx_description
1 polymer ?
#
loop_
_entity_poly.entity_id
_entity_poly.type
_entity_poly.pdbx_seq_one_letter_code
_entity_poly.pdbx_strand_id
1 'polypeptide(L)'
;MLSSLTTSTPTTDSTKLCPSQLTGTSIMLEVSESSYKTVNHNTLLADSVQGLINTDLLKPDDEIVSTYVCRFDHGYPTPSLERYGAMTNILIYLQEKDILSQGRFGSWKYGVGNQDHSFMLGVEAVELILFSGFEVTLSNPDFVNSRANTECRLASTKVVRR
;
A
#
# COMPACT_ATOMS: atom_id res chain seq x y z
N MET A 1 -3.94 0.54 33.48
CA MET A 1 -3.49 -0.59 32.66
C MET A 1 -4.70 -1.39 32.21
N LEU A 2 -5.06 -1.25 30.94
CA LEU A 2 -5.83 -2.22 30.16
C LEU A 2 -5.69 -1.79 28.70
N SER A 3 -4.50 -2.05 28.14
CA SER A 3 -4.25 -1.91 26.71
C SER A 3 -4.69 -3.22 26.05
N SER A 4 -5.90 -3.28 25.52
CA SER A 4 -6.27 -4.36 24.61
C SER A 4 -5.59 -4.08 23.27
N LEU A 5 -4.46 -4.73 23.02
CA LEU A 5 -3.89 -4.83 21.67
C LEU A 5 -4.81 -5.75 20.86
N THR A 6 -5.69 -5.17 20.06
CA THR A 6 -6.31 -5.88 18.93
C THR A 6 -5.44 -5.67 17.70
N THR A 7 -4.56 -6.63 17.41
CA THR A 7 -3.95 -6.75 16.09
C THR A 7 -5.02 -7.19 15.11
N SER A 8 -5.58 -6.27 14.33
CA SER A 8 -6.50 -6.63 13.25
C SER A 8 -5.71 -6.91 11.98
N THR A 9 -5.72 -8.17 11.53
CA THR A 9 -5.42 -8.54 10.14
C THR A 9 -6.39 -7.81 9.20
N PRO A 10 -5.97 -7.40 7.98
CA PRO A 10 -6.87 -6.77 7.01
C PRO A 10 -8.08 -7.67 6.75
N THR A 11 -9.28 -7.17 7.01
CA THR A 11 -10.56 -7.89 6.88
C THR A 11 -11.58 -6.97 6.20
N THR A 12 -12.33 -7.51 5.24
CA THR A 12 -13.42 -6.82 4.54
C THR A 12 -14.75 -6.83 5.32
N ASP A 13 -14.76 -7.45 6.50
CA ASP A 13 -15.92 -7.55 7.38
C ASP A 13 -16.09 -6.29 8.25
N SER A 14 -17.14 -5.50 7.97
CA SER A 14 -17.47 -4.26 8.68
C SER A 14 -17.77 -4.47 10.17
N THR A 15 -18.20 -5.67 10.56
CA THR A 15 -18.49 -6.00 11.97
C THR A 15 -17.24 -6.23 12.82
N LYS A 16 -16.05 -6.29 12.19
CA LYS A 16 -14.75 -6.32 12.87
C LYS A 16 -14.03 -4.97 12.88
N LEU A 17 -14.45 -4.03 12.03
CA LEU A 17 -13.97 -2.65 12.03
C LEU A 17 -14.56 -1.84 13.19
N CYS A 18 -15.77 -2.19 13.61
CA CYS A 18 -16.40 -1.67 14.83
C CYS A 18 -17.13 -2.84 15.53
N PRO A 19 -16.83 -3.17 16.81
CA PRO A 19 -17.54 -4.24 17.52
C PRO A 19 -19.04 -3.98 17.49
N SER A 20 -19.84 -5.00 17.19
CA SER A 20 -21.30 -4.91 16.98
C SER A 20 -22.13 -4.34 18.15
N GLN A 21 -21.52 -4.06 19.30
CA GLN A 21 -22.13 -3.43 20.47
C GLN A 21 -21.81 -1.94 20.62
N LEU A 22 -20.88 -1.41 19.82
CA LEU A 22 -20.54 0.01 19.74
C LEU A 22 -21.10 0.55 18.43
N THR A 23 -22.13 1.40 18.51
CA THR A 23 -22.55 2.23 17.39
C THR A 23 -21.56 3.37 17.26
N GLY A 24 -20.61 3.28 16.33
CA GLY A 24 -19.59 4.32 16.14
C GLY A 24 -19.02 4.36 14.73
N THR A 25 -18.38 5.48 14.40
CA THR A 25 -17.63 5.69 13.16
C THR A 25 -16.14 5.64 13.46
N SER A 26 -15.34 5.10 12.56
CA SER A 26 -13.87 5.14 12.64
C SER A 26 -13.32 6.15 11.64
N ILE A 27 -12.31 6.91 12.06
CA ILE A 27 -11.55 7.80 11.19
C ILE A 27 -10.12 7.27 11.11
N MET A 28 -9.63 7.07 9.89
CA MET A 28 -8.24 6.70 9.62
C MET A 28 -7.51 7.90 9.03
N LEU A 29 -6.32 8.19 9.58
CA LEU A 29 -5.49 9.32 9.19
C LEU A 29 -4.14 8.83 8.67
N GLU A 30 -3.60 9.55 7.69
CA GLU A 30 -2.25 9.35 7.16
C GLU A 30 -1.43 10.63 7.35
N VAL A 31 -0.26 10.51 8.00
CA VAL A 31 0.68 11.62 8.19
C VAL A 31 2.03 11.23 7.61
N SER A 32 2.50 11.98 6.60
CA SER A 32 3.80 11.74 5.97
C SER A 32 4.98 12.21 6.83
N GLU A 33 6.09 11.50 6.74
CA GLU A 33 7.35 11.81 7.41
C GLU A 33 8.52 11.72 6.40
N SER A 34 9.46 12.65 6.48
CA SER A 34 10.73 12.60 5.75
C SER A 34 11.79 13.45 6.46
N SER A 35 13.03 13.46 5.95
CA SER A 35 14.06 14.40 6.40
C SER A 35 13.67 15.88 6.21
N TYR A 36 12.72 16.17 5.29
CA TYR A 36 12.23 17.53 5.01
C TYR A 36 10.93 17.88 5.74
N LYS A 37 10.22 16.86 6.25
CA LYS A 37 8.99 17.00 7.02
C LYS A 37 9.06 16.04 8.20
N THR A 38 9.71 16.48 9.27
CA THR A 38 9.87 15.68 10.48
C THR A 38 8.53 15.55 11.23
N VAL A 39 8.39 14.47 12.00
CA VAL A 39 7.20 14.20 12.81
C VAL A 39 7.62 13.97 14.26
N ASN A 40 6.95 14.64 15.20
CA ASN A 40 7.11 14.35 16.62
C ASN A 40 6.17 13.20 17.01
N HIS A 41 6.70 11.98 17.05
CA HIS A 41 5.92 10.78 17.35
C HIS A 41 5.29 10.78 18.75
N ASN A 42 5.84 11.55 19.70
CA ASN A 42 5.29 11.65 21.05
C ASN A 42 4.00 12.48 21.11
N THR A 43 3.82 13.43 20.19
CA THR A 43 2.64 14.32 20.14
C THR A 43 1.69 14.01 18.99
N LEU A 44 2.11 13.19 18.01
CA LEU A 44 1.39 12.91 16.78
C LEU A 44 -0.09 12.56 16.99
N LEU A 45 -0.42 11.71 17.95
CA LEU A 45 -1.81 11.33 18.22
C LEU A 45 -2.64 12.52 18.71
N ALA A 46 -2.11 13.29 19.67
CA ALA A 46 -2.80 14.47 20.21
C ALA A 46 -2.93 15.55 19.12
N ASP A 47 -1.87 15.79 18.34
CA ASP A 47 -1.87 16.73 17.23
C ASP A 47 -2.89 16.33 16.15
N SER A 48 -3.04 15.02 15.89
CA SER A 48 -4.02 14.49 14.93
C SER A 48 -5.45 14.66 15.41
N VAL A 49 -5.73 14.38 16.69
CA VAL A 49 -7.07 14.61 17.30
C VAL A 49 -7.41 16.09 17.28
N GLN A 50 -6.46 16.96 17.65
CA GLN A 50 -6.67 18.40 17.56
C GLN A 50 -6.91 18.84 16.11
N GLY A 51 -6.21 18.25 15.15
CA GLY A 51 -6.42 18.45 13.71
C GLY A 51 -7.84 18.08 13.27
N LEU A 52 -8.36 16.92 13.72
CA LEU A 52 -9.74 16.50 13.44
C LEU A 52 -10.75 17.53 13.94
N ILE A 53 -10.58 18.03 15.17
CA ILE A 53 -11.42 19.08 15.75
C ILE A 53 -11.33 20.38 14.95
N ASN A 54 -10.12 20.80 14.58
CA ASN A 54 -9.90 22.02 13.81
C ASN A 54 -10.53 21.96 12.40
N THR A 55 -10.82 20.76 11.90
CA THR A 55 -11.43 20.51 10.59
C THR A 55 -12.90 20.08 10.66
N ASP A 56 -13.53 20.17 11.84
CA ASP A 56 -14.91 19.76 12.10
C ASP A 56 -15.20 18.27 11.79
N LEU A 57 -14.16 17.43 11.75
CA LEU A 57 -14.30 15.97 11.60
C LEU A 57 -14.60 15.28 12.95
N LEU A 58 -14.25 15.94 14.05
CA LEU A 58 -14.66 15.59 15.41
C LEU A 58 -15.13 16.85 16.12
N LYS A 59 -16.14 16.73 16.98
CA LYS A 59 -16.49 17.77 17.93
C LYS A 59 -15.63 17.64 19.20
N PRO A 60 -15.42 18.73 19.96
CA PRO A 60 -14.66 18.67 21.21
C PRO A 60 -15.23 17.72 22.27
N ASP A 61 -16.53 17.42 22.21
CA ASP A 61 -17.27 16.55 23.12
C ASP A 61 -17.50 15.12 22.58
N ASP A 62 -16.98 14.80 21.39
CA ASP A 62 -17.06 13.44 20.86
C ASP A 62 -16.20 12.46 21.68
N GLU A 63 -16.76 11.28 21.96
CA GLU A 63 -16.09 10.24 22.75
C GLU A 63 -15.15 9.38 21.88
N ILE A 64 -13.84 9.48 22.13
CA ILE A 64 -12.83 8.63 21.48
C ILE A 64 -12.68 7.33 22.27
N VAL A 65 -13.26 6.25 21.75
CA VAL A 65 -13.26 4.92 22.41
C VAL A 65 -12.09 4.02 22.01
N SER A 66 -11.38 4.36 20.93
CA SER A 66 -10.22 3.60 20.45
C SER A 66 -9.24 4.50 19.70
N THR A 67 -7.95 4.21 19.83
CA THR A 67 -6.88 4.87 19.06
C THR A 67 -5.89 3.83 18.56
N TYR A 68 -5.31 4.09 17.39
CA TYR A 68 -4.27 3.25 16.80
C TYR A 68 -3.26 4.14 16.09
N VAL A 69 -1.97 3.87 16.33
CA VAL A 69 -0.86 4.56 15.67
C VAL A 69 0.09 3.49 15.17
N CYS A 70 0.40 3.55 13.87
CA CYS A 70 1.36 2.66 13.24
C CYS A 70 2.25 3.46 12.31
N ARG A 71 3.56 3.23 12.42
CA ARG A 71 4.56 3.85 11.56
C ARG A 71 5.06 2.83 10.54
N PHE A 72 4.95 3.19 9.28
CA PHE A 72 5.59 2.46 8.19
C PHE A 72 6.79 3.28 7.71
N ASP A 73 7.99 2.71 7.85
CA ASP A 73 9.22 3.40 7.47
C ASP A 73 9.26 3.72 5.96
N HIS A 74 8.85 2.75 5.15
CA HIS A 74 8.69 2.89 3.71
C HIS A 74 7.20 3.00 3.38
N GLY A 75 6.70 4.24 3.24
CA GLY A 75 5.30 4.52 2.91
C GLY A 75 5.07 4.79 1.42
N TYR A 76 5.84 5.71 0.84
CA TYR A 76 5.68 6.15 -0.55
C TYR A 76 7.02 6.14 -1.31
N PRO A 77 7.10 5.46 -2.47
CA PRO A 77 8.24 5.58 -3.37
C PRO A 77 8.18 6.92 -4.12
N THR A 78 8.85 7.94 -3.59
CA THR A 78 8.78 9.31 -4.12
C THR A 78 9.22 9.38 -5.60
N PRO A 79 8.42 9.95 -6.51
CA PRO A 79 8.77 10.12 -7.92
C PRO A 79 9.71 11.32 -8.13
N SER A 80 10.91 11.29 -7.56
CA SER A 80 11.90 12.36 -7.73
C SER A 80 12.42 12.43 -9.18
N LEU A 81 13.05 13.55 -9.54
CA LEU A 81 13.62 13.77 -10.88
C LEU A 81 14.72 12.73 -11.19
N GLU A 82 15.50 12.36 -10.18
CA GLU A 82 16.64 11.44 -10.28
C GLU A 82 16.20 9.98 -10.30
N ARG A 83 14.98 9.68 -9.86
CA ARG A 83 14.46 8.31 -9.70
C ARG A 83 14.68 7.47 -10.94
N TYR A 84 14.34 7.99 -12.12
CA TYR A 84 14.40 7.21 -13.37
C TYR A 84 15.83 6.76 -13.69
N GLY A 85 16.81 7.66 -13.58
CA GLY A 85 18.21 7.35 -13.82
C GLY A 85 18.76 6.33 -12.82
N ALA A 86 18.50 6.54 -11.53
CA ALA A 86 18.94 5.62 -10.48
C ALA A 86 18.32 4.23 -10.64
N MET A 87 17.00 4.17 -10.82
CA MET A 87 16.27 2.90 -10.88
C MET A 87 16.60 2.09 -12.14
N THR A 88 16.83 2.75 -13.28
CA THR A 88 17.27 2.06 -14.51
C THR A 88 18.57 1.28 -14.27
N ASN A 89 19.57 1.93 -13.66
CA ASN A 89 20.85 1.28 -13.37
C ASN A 89 20.73 0.14 -12.34
N ILE A 90 19.93 0.34 -11.29
CA ILE A 90 19.71 -0.66 -10.25
C ILE A 90 19.02 -1.89 -10.81
N LEU A 91 17.93 -1.71 -11.56
CA LEU A 91 17.16 -2.83 -12.10
C LEU A 91 17.96 -3.63 -13.14
N ILE A 92 18.72 -2.96 -14.02
CA ILE A 92 19.62 -3.64 -14.96
C ILE A 92 20.67 -4.47 -14.21
N TYR A 93 21.35 -3.89 -13.23
CA TYR A 93 22.36 -4.58 -12.44
C TYR A 93 21.82 -5.83 -11.72
N LEU A 94 20.60 -5.75 -11.17
CA LEU A 94 19.94 -6.88 -10.52
C LEU A 94 19.52 -7.95 -11.54
N GLN A 95 19.00 -7.53 -12.69
CA GLN A 95 18.60 -8.45 -13.76
C GLN A 95 19.80 -9.21 -14.34
N GLU A 96 20.97 -8.59 -14.48
CA GLU A 96 22.23 -9.27 -14.85
C GLU A 96 22.67 -10.37 -13.86
N LYS A 97 22.04 -10.43 -12.69
CA LYS A 97 22.26 -11.44 -11.64
C LYS A 97 21.06 -12.36 -11.44
N ASP A 98 20.16 -12.41 -12.42
CA ASP A 98 18.93 -13.19 -12.38
C ASP A 98 17.99 -12.78 -11.21
N ILE A 99 18.02 -11.50 -10.82
CA ILE A 99 17.15 -10.94 -9.78
C ILE A 99 16.17 -9.94 -10.42
N LEU A 100 14.88 -10.30 -10.43
CA LEU A 100 13.80 -9.39 -10.81
C LEU A 100 13.24 -8.68 -9.57
N SER A 101 13.60 -7.41 -9.38
CA SER A 101 13.13 -6.59 -8.26
C SER A 101 11.81 -5.90 -8.62
N GLN A 102 10.70 -6.37 -8.02
CA GLN A 102 9.34 -5.96 -8.38
C GLN A 102 8.51 -5.43 -7.20
N GLY A 103 7.41 -4.74 -7.54
CA GLY A 103 6.44 -4.22 -6.58
C GLY A 103 6.71 -2.80 -6.09
N ARG A 104 5.86 -2.30 -5.20
CA ARG A 104 5.84 -0.88 -4.75
C ARG A 104 7.22 -0.30 -4.41
N PHE A 105 8.03 -1.04 -3.65
CA PHE A 105 9.39 -0.64 -3.28
C PHE A 105 10.49 -1.42 -4.00
N GLY A 106 10.16 -2.51 -4.70
CA GLY A 106 11.13 -3.25 -5.50
C GLY A 106 11.47 -2.55 -6.81
N SER A 107 10.46 -2.05 -7.52
CA SER A 107 10.65 -1.28 -8.75
C SER A 107 10.57 0.24 -8.54
N TRP A 108 10.13 0.67 -7.35
CA TRP A 108 10.04 2.08 -6.94
C TRP A 108 9.23 2.98 -7.90
N LYS A 109 8.30 2.41 -8.67
CA LYS A 109 7.42 3.17 -9.58
C LYS A 109 6.04 3.38 -8.96
N TYR A 110 5.85 4.56 -8.35
CA TYR A 110 4.56 4.94 -7.76
C TYR A 110 3.37 4.78 -8.72
N GLY A 111 3.52 5.14 -10.00
CA GLY A 111 2.44 5.05 -11.00
C GLY A 111 1.94 3.64 -11.30
N VAL A 112 2.66 2.61 -10.83
CA VAL A 112 2.25 1.20 -10.86
C VAL A 112 2.51 0.55 -9.48
N GLY A 113 2.24 1.30 -8.41
CA GLY A 113 2.53 0.92 -7.02
C GLY A 113 1.31 0.56 -6.18
N ASN A 114 0.12 0.45 -6.78
CA ASN A 114 -1.09 0.00 -6.09
C ASN A 114 -1.11 -1.54 -5.96
N GLN A 115 -2.15 -2.08 -5.31
CA GLN A 115 -2.27 -3.51 -5.00
C GLN A 115 -2.36 -4.37 -6.27
N ASP A 116 -3.25 -4.01 -7.19
CA ASP A 116 -3.45 -4.65 -8.49
C ASP A 116 -2.17 -4.63 -9.33
N HIS A 117 -1.49 -3.49 -9.41
CA HIS A 117 -0.23 -3.35 -10.12
C HIS A 117 0.87 -4.20 -9.51
N SER A 118 1.03 -4.14 -8.18
CA SER A 118 2.05 -4.92 -7.47
C SER A 118 1.82 -6.43 -7.64
N PHE A 119 0.56 -6.85 -7.66
CA PHE A 119 0.19 -8.24 -7.96
C PHE A 119 0.59 -8.61 -9.39
N MET A 120 0.22 -7.79 -10.38
CA MET A 120 0.54 -8.05 -11.78
C MET A 120 2.04 -7.97 -12.08
N LEU A 121 2.81 -7.11 -11.40
CA LEU A 121 4.28 -7.10 -11.49
C LEU A 121 4.88 -8.45 -11.09
N GLY A 122 4.31 -9.12 -10.09
CA GLY A 122 4.72 -10.47 -9.72
C GLY A 122 4.32 -11.53 -10.76
N VAL A 123 3.09 -11.45 -11.29
CA VAL A 123 2.60 -12.35 -12.33
C VAL A 123 3.46 -12.25 -13.60
N GLU A 124 3.66 -11.04 -14.10
CA GLU A 124 4.42 -10.77 -15.33
C GLU A 124 5.91 -11.14 -15.16
N ALA A 125 6.50 -10.96 -13.98
CA ALA A 125 7.87 -11.42 -13.72
C ALA A 125 8.01 -12.95 -13.82
N VAL A 126 7.04 -13.70 -13.29
CA VAL A 126 7.02 -15.16 -13.43
C VAL A 126 6.78 -15.57 -14.89
N GLU A 127 5.92 -14.86 -15.62
CA GLU A 127 5.71 -15.11 -17.06
C GLU A 127 6.96 -14.82 -17.90
N LEU A 128 7.72 -13.76 -17.56
CA LEU A 128 9.02 -13.46 -18.19
C LEU A 128 10.01 -14.63 -17.99
N ILE A 129 10.11 -15.15 -16.76
CA ILE A 129 11.01 -16.27 -16.42
C ILE A 129 10.60 -17.56 -17.15
N LEU A 130 9.31 -17.92 -17.15
CA LEU A 130 8.86 -19.24 -17.62
C LEU A 130 8.55 -19.30 -19.12
N PHE A 131 8.08 -18.19 -19.70
CA PHE A 131 7.52 -18.17 -21.05
C PHE A 131 8.13 -17.09 -21.95
N SER A 132 9.18 -16.39 -21.47
CA SER A 132 9.77 -15.23 -22.17
C SER A 132 8.72 -14.16 -22.49
N GLY A 133 7.77 -13.96 -21.57
CA GLY A 133 6.77 -12.89 -21.64
C GLY A 133 7.36 -11.49 -21.52
N PHE A 134 6.49 -10.48 -21.41
CA PHE A 134 6.90 -9.07 -21.25
C PHE A 134 6.34 -8.50 -19.95
N GLU A 135 7.15 -7.73 -19.22
CA GLU A 135 6.73 -6.98 -18.03
C GLU A 135 6.11 -5.63 -18.43
N VAL A 136 4.89 -5.68 -18.97
CA VAL A 136 4.18 -4.51 -19.50
C VAL A 136 3.80 -3.52 -18.40
N THR A 137 3.42 -4.00 -17.21
CA THR A 137 3.10 -3.14 -16.06
C THR A 137 4.32 -2.35 -15.63
N LEU A 138 5.51 -2.96 -15.62
CA LEU A 138 6.74 -2.25 -15.23
C LEU A 138 7.18 -1.26 -16.31
N SER A 139 7.17 -1.68 -17.58
CA SER A 139 7.74 -0.92 -18.69
C SER A 139 6.83 0.21 -19.16
N ASN A 140 5.51 -0.01 -19.23
CA ASN A 140 4.55 0.90 -19.85
C ASN A 140 3.34 1.21 -18.94
N PRO A 141 3.53 1.99 -17.85
CA PRO A 141 2.45 2.41 -16.95
C PRO A 141 1.22 3.00 -17.65
N ASP A 142 1.41 3.88 -18.64
CA ASP A 142 0.30 4.54 -19.34
C ASP A 142 -0.54 3.54 -20.13
N PHE A 143 0.08 2.49 -20.67
CA PHE A 143 -0.62 1.45 -21.41
C PHE A 143 -1.53 0.63 -20.48
N VAL A 144 -1.01 0.16 -19.34
CA VAL A 144 -1.79 -0.68 -18.42
C VAL A 144 -2.88 0.10 -17.69
N ASN A 145 -2.66 1.39 -17.44
CA ASN A 145 -3.62 2.27 -16.75
C ASN A 145 -4.76 2.78 -17.65
N SER A 146 -4.56 2.84 -18.98
CA SER A 146 -5.55 3.38 -19.91
C SER A 146 -6.56 2.36 -20.43
N ARG A 147 -6.47 1.10 -19.98
CA ARG A 147 -7.31 -0.01 -20.46
C ARG A 147 -7.60 -1.04 -19.38
N ALA A 148 -8.61 -1.87 -19.63
CA ALA A 148 -8.75 -3.13 -18.92
C ALA A 148 -7.86 -4.21 -19.56
N ASN A 149 -7.01 -4.85 -18.77
CA ASN A 149 -6.16 -5.95 -19.20
C ASN A 149 -6.91 -7.27 -18.93
N THR A 150 -7.34 -7.97 -19.99
CA THR A 150 -8.28 -9.11 -19.91
C THR A 150 -7.71 -10.41 -20.47
N GLU A 151 -6.49 -10.35 -20.99
CA GLU A 151 -5.79 -11.44 -21.67
C GLU A 151 -5.31 -12.51 -20.67
N CYS A 152 -4.66 -12.10 -19.58
CA CYS A 152 -4.20 -13.00 -18.53
C CYS A 152 -5.39 -13.40 -17.63
N ARG A 153 -5.63 -14.70 -17.49
CA ARG A 153 -6.78 -15.25 -16.77
C ARG A 153 -6.35 -16.43 -15.92
N LEU A 154 -6.79 -16.46 -14.67
CA LEU A 154 -6.77 -17.68 -13.88
C LEU A 154 -7.78 -18.65 -14.49
N ALA A 155 -7.30 -19.78 -15.04
CA ALA A 155 -8.18 -20.83 -15.53
C ALA A 155 -9.15 -21.25 -14.41
N SER A 156 -10.43 -21.44 -14.72
CA SER A 156 -11.40 -21.94 -13.74
C SER A 156 -11.05 -23.39 -13.40
N THR A 157 -10.19 -23.61 -12.43
CA THR A 157 -9.96 -24.94 -11.87
C THR A 157 -11.27 -25.34 -11.22
N LYS A 158 -11.98 -26.33 -11.78
CA LYS A 158 -13.03 -27.02 -11.02
C LYS A 158 -12.37 -27.49 -9.74
N VAL A 159 -12.74 -26.92 -8.60
CA VAL A 159 -12.31 -27.40 -7.30
C VAL A 159 -12.85 -28.82 -7.17
N VAL A 160 -12.04 -29.81 -7.50
CA VAL A 160 -12.31 -31.20 -7.16
C VAL A 160 -12.10 -31.27 -5.65
N ARG A 161 -13.18 -31.05 -4.89
CA ARG A 161 -13.21 -31.36 -3.46
C ARG A 161 -12.95 -32.87 -3.36
N ARG A 162 -11.78 -33.23 -2.83
CA ARG A 162 -11.55 -34.58 -2.29
C ARG A 162 -12.18 -34.65 -0.91
#